data_AF-A0A0P9VGB6-F1
#
_entry.id   AF-A0A0P9VGB6-F1
#
_cell.length_a   1.000
_cell.length_b   1.000
_cell.length_c   1.000
_cell.angle_alpha   90.00
_cell.angle_beta   90.00
_cell.angle_gamma   90.00
#
_symmetry.space_group_name_H-M   'P 1'
#
loop_
_entity.id
_entity.type
_entity.pdbx_description
1 polymer ?
#
loop_
_entity_poly.entity_id
_entity_poly.type
_entity_poly.pdbx_seq_one_letter_code
_entity_poly.pdbx_strand_id
1 'polypeptide(L)'
;FLPSRLNNQPVVIGGLTADEMWVTVFGCSGFGFVIGLPLAFMITPSMPVVCALIGGTLGLLIAARVLRRLKRGRPETWFYRKLQLRLATFGPVSLNNANLVIQSGNWTCRRRAQQ
;
A
#
# COMPACT_ATOMS: atom_id res chain seq x y z
N PHE A 1 29.23 11.15 -5.75
CA PHE A 1 28.05 10.70 -4.97
C PHE A 1 26.95 10.32 -5.96
N LEU A 2 26.48 9.07 -5.95
CA LEU A 2 25.37 8.66 -6.81
C LEU A 2 24.05 8.84 -6.04
N PRO A 3 23.09 9.66 -6.53
CA PRO A 3 21.84 9.88 -5.81
C PRO A 3 21.03 8.57 -5.72
N SER A 4 20.93 7.99 -4.53
CA SER A 4 20.14 6.78 -4.26
C SER A 4 18.61 7.00 -4.36
N ARG A 5 18.17 8.24 -4.58
CA ARG A 5 16.77 8.63 -4.70
C ARG A 5 16.21 8.47 -6.12
N LEU A 6 17.04 8.23 -7.14
CA LEU A 6 16.58 8.21 -8.53
C LEU A 6 15.59 7.08 -8.85
N ASN A 7 15.72 5.94 -8.16
CA ASN A 7 14.86 4.76 -8.38
C ASN A 7 13.78 4.58 -7.31
N ASN A 8 13.73 5.47 -6.31
CA ASN A 8 12.78 5.37 -5.20
C ASN A 8 11.63 6.33 -5.45
N GLN A 9 10.39 5.84 -5.30
CA GLN A 9 9.21 6.68 -5.39
C GLN A 9 9.28 7.82 -4.36
N PRO A 10 8.94 9.06 -4.76
CA PRO A 10 8.93 10.18 -3.84
C PRO A 10 7.79 10.04 -2.83
N VAL A 11 8.06 10.49 -1.61
CA VAL A 11 7.02 10.67 -0.58
C VAL A 11 6.22 11.94 -0.88
N VAL A 12 4.89 11.83 -0.85
CA VAL A 12 3.98 12.93 -1.23
C VAL A 12 3.36 13.55 0.03
N ILE A 13 2.46 12.82 0.71
CA ILE A 13 1.70 13.33 1.86
C ILE A 13 2.10 12.60 3.13
N GLY A 14 2.73 13.31 4.06
CA GLY A 14 2.95 12.82 5.42
C GLY A 14 3.77 11.53 5.52
N GLY A 15 4.63 11.24 4.55
CA GLY A 15 5.47 10.04 4.47
C GLY A 15 4.86 8.87 3.68
N LEU A 16 3.70 9.06 3.04
CA LEU A 16 3.13 8.10 2.09
C LEU A 16 3.76 8.31 0.71
N THR A 17 4.04 7.21 0.01
CA THR A 17 4.29 7.25 -1.44
C THR A 17 3.00 7.57 -2.19
N ALA A 18 3.10 8.00 -3.44
CA ALA A 18 1.94 8.32 -4.26
C ALA A 18 0.93 7.15 -4.34
N ASP A 19 1.43 5.93 -4.52
CA ASP A 19 0.59 4.73 -4.63
C ASP A 19 -0.13 4.42 -3.31
N GLU A 20 0.55 4.55 -2.16
CA GLU A 20 -0.03 4.35 -0.83
C GLU A 20 -1.12 5.39 -0.54
N MET A 21 -0.91 6.62 -0.98
CA MET A 21 -1.88 7.71 -0.85
C MET A 21 -3.15 7.37 -1.62
N TRP A 22 -3.05 7.01 -2.90
CA TRP A 22 -4.22 6.69 -3.72
C TRP A 22 -5.01 5.52 -3.17
N VAL A 23 -4.35 4.44 -2.76
CA VAL A 23 -5.02 3.28 -2.13
C VAL A 23 -5.78 3.69 -0.87
N THR A 24 -5.17 4.53 -0.03
CA THR A 24 -5.81 5.03 1.20
C THR A 24 -7.01 5.92 0.88
N VAL A 25 -6.86 6.86 -0.06
CA VAL A 25 -7.93 7.78 -0.46
C VAL A 25 -9.10 7.00 -1.02
N PHE A 26 -8.89 6.14 -2.02
CA PHE A 26 -9.98 5.39 -2.63
C PHE A 26 -10.63 4.40 -1.64
N GLY A 27 -9.83 3.73 -0.80
CA GLY A 27 -10.35 2.82 0.21
C GLY A 27 -11.22 3.53 1.25
N CYS A 28 -10.71 4.60 1.86
CA CYS A 28 -11.44 5.34 2.90
C CYS A 28 -12.59 6.18 2.34
N SER A 29 -12.42 6.80 1.18
CA SER A 29 -13.52 7.52 0.50
C SER A 29 -14.61 6.55 0.04
N GLY A 30 -14.26 5.39 -0.50
CA GLY A 30 -15.22 4.36 -0.89
C GLY A 30 -16.01 3.83 0.31
N PHE A 31 -15.32 3.59 1.43
CA PHE A 31 -15.98 3.20 2.69
C PHE A 31 -16.91 4.30 3.21
N GLY A 32 -16.46 5.56 3.20
CA GLY A 32 -17.28 6.72 3.54
C GLY A 32 -18.50 6.86 2.63
N PHE A 33 -18.35 6.61 1.33
CA PHE A 33 -19.46 6.64 0.37
C PHE A 33 -20.52 5.59 0.68
N VAL A 34 -20.11 4.35 0.98
CA VAL A 34 -21.03 3.26 1.35
C VAL A 34 -21.80 3.60 2.62
N ILE A 35 -21.15 4.23 3.61
CA ILE A 35 -21.82 4.72 4.83
C ILE A 35 -22.75 5.90 4.52
N GLY A 36 -22.38 6.77 3.59
CA GLY A 36 -23.21 7.91 3.20
C GLY A 36 -24.45 7.52 2.39
N LEU A 37 -24.48 6.33 1.79
CA LEU A 37 -25.63 5.82 1.03
C LEU A 37 -26.91 5.67 1.87
N PRO A 38 -26.92 4.98 3.04
CA PRO A 38 -28.10 4.95 3.91
C PRO A 38 -28.45 6.35 4.46
N LEU A 39 -27.45 7.19 4.74
CA LEU A 39 -27.68 8.58 5.20
C LEU A 39 -28.35 9.45 4.12
N ALA A 40 -28.15 9.13 2.84
CA ALA A 40 -28.76 9.83 1.73
C ALA A 40 -30.29 9.74 1.76
N PHE A 41 -30.82 8.58 2.17
CA PHE A 41 -32.26 8.35 2.29
C PHE A 41 -32.86 9.03 3.53
N MET A 42 -32.07 9.28 4.57
CA MET A 42 -32.57 9.84 5.83
C MET A 42 -32.47 11.37 5.91
N ILE A 43 -31.41 11.97 5.36
CA ILE A 43 -31.11 13.40 5.59
C ILE A 43 -31.13 14.19 4.28
N THR A 44 -30.23 13.88 3.35
CA THR A 44 -30.07 14.62 2.09
C THR A 44 -29.35 13.77 1.05
N PRO A 45 -29.75 13.82 -0.24
CA PRO A 45 -29.10 13.04 -1.30
C PRO A 45 -27.58 13.28 -1.47
N SER A 46 -27.03 14.37 -0.96
CA SER A 46 -25.61 14.71 -1.04
C SER A 46 -24.72 13.98 -0.02
N MET A 47 -25.30 13.27 0.95
CA MET A 47 -24.55 12.59 2.02
C MET A 47 -23.48 11.59 1.55
N PRO A 48 -23.65 10.80 0.47
CA PRO A 48 -22.61 9.89 -0.01
C PRO A 48 -21.31 10.63 -0.36
N VAL A 49 -21.42 11.80 -1.00
CA VAL A 49 -20.26 12.61 -1.39
C VAL A 49 -19.60 13.22 -0.17
N VAL A 50 -20.39 13.76 0.77
CA VAL A 50 -19.87 14.36 2.01
C VAL A 50 -19.12 13.33 2.84
N CYS A 51 -19.72 12.16 3.07
CA CYS A 51 -19.09 11.08 3.83
C CYS A 51 -17.85 10.51 3.13
N ALA A 52 -17.84 10.45 1.79
CA ALA A 52 -16.65 10.05 1.04
C ALA A 52 -15.49 11.03 1.25
N LEU A 53 -15.74 12.34 1.15
CA LEU A 53 -14.72 13.37 1.35
C LEU A 53 -14.16 13.36 2.79
N ILE A 54 -15.05 13.26 3.78
CA ILE A 54 -14.65 13.15 5.20
C ILE A 54 -13.82 11.87 5.41
N GLY A 55 -14.30 10.74 4.90
CA GLY A 55 -13.62 9.45 4.98
C GLY A 55 -12.22 9.49 4.39
N GLY A 56 -12.07 10.00 3.16
CA GLY A 56 -10.77 10.13 2.51
C GLY A 56 -9.79 11.03 3.26
N THR A 57 -10.27 12.17 3.75
CA THR A 57 -9.43 13.16 4.46
C THR A 57 -8.96 12.60 5.81
N LEU A 58 -9.87 12.06 6.62
CA LEU A 58 -9.53 11.42 7.90
C LEU A 58 -8.65 10.18 7.69
N GLY A 59 -8.97 9.38 6.67
CA GLY A 59 -8.20 8.22 6.27
C GLY A 59 -6.74 8.57 5.99
N LEU A 60 -6.48 9.62 5.22
CA LEU A 60 -5.12 10.10 4.95
C LEU A 60 -4.37 10.55 6.21
N LEU A 61 -5.02 11.31 7.09
CA LEU A 61 -4.39 11.78 8.32
C LEU A 61 -4.00 10.62 9.25
N ILE A 62 -4.90 9.65 9.41
CA ILE A 62 -4.67 8.46 10.23
C ILE A 62 -3.60 7.58 9.58
N ALA A 63 -3.71 7.31 8.28
CA ALA A 63 -2.75 6.50 7.54
C ALA A 63 -1.35 7.11 7.59
N ALA A 64 -1.21 8.42 7.43
CA ALA A 64 0.08 9.11 7.58
C ALA A 64 0.68 8.89 8.97
N ARG A 65 -0.12 8.97 10.02
CA ARG A 65 0.37 8.78 11.40
C ARG A 65 0.75 7.32 11.68
N VAL A 66 -0.08 6.38 11.25
CA VAL A 66 0.14 4.94 11.45
C VAL A 66 1.34 4.47 10.62
N LEU A 67 1.43 4.87 9.35
CA LEU A 67 2.49 4.44 8.46
C LEU A 67 3.85 4.99 8.88
N ARG A 68 3.92 6.23 9.40
CA ARG A 68 5.16 6.76 10.02
C ARG A 68 5.65 5.90 11.18
N ARG A 69 4.73 5.37 12.00
CA ARG A 69 5.08 4.48 13.13
C ARG A 69 5.55 3.11 12.61
N LEU A 70 4.85 2.55 11.62
CA LEU A 70 5.17 1.25 11.04
C LEU A 70 6.47 1.25 10.24
N LYS A 71 6.76 2.32 9.50
CA LYS A 71 7.98 2.49 8.72
C LYS A 71 9.20 2.92 9.56
N ARG A 72 9.06 3.12 10.89
CA ARG A 72 10.18 3.55 11.74
C ARG A 72 11.29 2.49 11.74
N GLY A 73 12.47 2.86 11.22
CA GLY A 73 13.62 1.96 11.10
C GLY A 73 13.50 0.90 9.99
N ARG A 74 12.52 1.02 9.08
CA ARG A 74 12.32 0.11 7.95
C ARG A 74 12.63 0.82 6.62
N PRO A 75 13.06 0.09 5.58
CA PRO A 75 13.32 0.68 4.26
C PRO A 75 12.02 1.16 3.60
N GLU A 76 12.13 2.16 2.72
CA GLU A 76 11.01 2.86 2.06
C GLU A 76 10.06 1.89 1.31
N THR A 77 10.62 0.88 0.64
CA THR A 77 9.87 -0.13 -0.14
C THR A 77 9.32 -1.29 0.68
N TRP A 78 9.54 -1.29 2.00
CA TRP A 78 9.17 -2.42 2.86
C TRP A 78 7.67 -2.73 2.83
N PHE A 79 6.82 -1.70 2.86
CA PHE A 79 5.37 -1.88 2.89
C PHE A 79 4.88 -2.59 1.63
N TYR A 80 5.29 -2.08 0.47
CA TYR A 80 4.96 -2.68 -0.82
C TYR A 80 5.45 -4.12 -0.92
N ARG A 81 6.72 -4.38 -0.59
CA ARG A 81 7.29 -5.74 -0.63
C ARG A 81 6.57 -6.70 0.31
N LYS A 82 6.18 -6.24 1.49
CA LYS A 82 5.47 -7.07 2.46
C LYS A 82 4.03 -7.36 2.02
N LEU A 83 3.37 -6.38 1.40
CA LEU A 83 2.06 -6.57 0.78
C LEU A 83 2.14 -7.56 -0.38
N GLN A 84 3.11 -7.39 -1.29
CA GLN A 84 3.34 -8.35 -2.39
C GLN A 84 3.63 -9.75 -1.87
N LEU A 85 4.49 -9.89 -0.85
CA LEU A 85 4.75 -11.19 -0.23
C LEU A 85 3.47 -11.79 0.35
N ARG A 86 2.67 -11.00 1.08
CA ARG A 86 1.41 -11.47 1.66
C ARG A 86 0.40 -11.90 0.58
N LEU A 87 0.29 -11.15 -0.51
CA LEU A 87 -0.54 -11.50 -1.65
C LEU A 87 -0.03 -12.75 -2.37
N ALA A 88 1.29 -12.90 -2.52
CA ALA A 88 1.90 -14.09 -3.11
C ALA A 88 1.77 -15.35 -2.24
N THR A 89 1.73 -15.19 -0.91
CA THR A 89 1.58 -16.32 0.04
C THR A 89 0.11 -16.71 0.27
N PHE A 90 -0.81 -15.74 0.35
CA PHE A 90 -2.20 -15.98 0.72
C PHE A 90 -3.21 -15.83 -0.43
N GLY A 91 -2.83 -15.19 -1.54
CA GLY A 91 -3.70 -14.95 -2.67
C GLY A 91 -3.59 -16.03 -3.76
N PRO A 92 -4.55 -16.09 -4.69
CA PRO A 92 -4.44 -16.91 -5.90
C PRO A 92 -3.19 -16.55 -6.71
N VAL A 93 -2.59 -17.55 -7.36
CA VAL A 93 -1.32 -17.44 -8.11
C VAL A 93 -1.36 -16.32 -9.17
N SER A 94 -2.54 -15.99 -9.70
CA SER A 94 -2.75 -14.89 -10.65
C SER A 94 -2.45 -13.49 -10.09
N LEU A 95 -2.49 -13.30 -8.77
CA LEU A 95 -2.14 -12.03 -8.12
C LEU A 95 -0.65 -11.93 -7.76
N ASN A 96 0.14 -13.00 -7.95
CA ASN A 96 1.59 -13.00 -7.75
C ASN A 96 2.32 -12.45 -8.99
N ASN A 97 2.01 -11.21 -9.37
CA ASN A 97 2.58 -10.59 -10.56
C ASN A 97 4.09 -10.28 -10.42
N ALA A 98 4.62 -10.33 -9.19
CA ALA A 98 6.01 -10.00 -8.89
C ALA A 98 6.98 -11.19 -9.01
N ASN A 99 6.48 -12.39 -9.38
CA ASN A 99 7.28 -13.62 -9.53
C ASN A 99 8.24 -13.84 -8.35
N LEU A 100 7.73 -13.62 -7.13
CA LEU A 100 8.52 -13.72 -5.92
C LEU A 100 8.92 -15.18 -5.69
N VAL A 101 10.23 -15.41 -5.55
CA VAL A 101 10.76 -16.71 -5.11
C VAL A 101 10.44 -16.86 -3.63
N ILE A 102 9.31 -17.48 -3.34
CA ILE A 102 8.84 -17.80 -1.98
C ILE A 102 9.33 -19.17 -1.48
N GLN A 103 10.00 -19.93 -2.35
CA GLN A 103 10.49 -21.26 -2.03
C GLN A 103 11.80 -21.18 -1.25
N SER A 104 11.85 -21.84 -0.10
CA SER A 104 13.10 -22.08 0.64
C SER A 104 13.69 -23.43 0.21
N GLY A 105 14.96 -23.44 -0.20
CA GLY A 105 15.70 -24.65 -0.54
C GLY A 105 17.13 -24.57 -0.03
N ASN A 106 17.78 -25.73 0.13
CA ASN A 106 19.21 -25.78 0.44
C ASN A 106 20.01 -25.42 -0.81
N TRP A 107 20.55 -24.21 -0.84
CA TRP A 107 21.42 -23.74 -1.91
C TRP A 107 22.83 -24.31 -1.70
N THR A 108 23.39 -24.93 -2.74
CA THR A 108 24.81 -25.31 -2.75
C THR A 108 25.55 -24.48 -3.80
N CYS A 109 26.65 -23.85 -3.41
CA CYS A 109 27.50 -23.11 -4.34
C CYS A 109 28.51 -24.09 -4.97
N ARG A 110 28.18 -24.67 -6.14
CA ARG A 110 29.16 -25.44 -6.91
C ARG A 110 29.94 -24.49 -7.83
N ARG A 111 31.22 -24.27 -7.53
CA ARG A 111 32.15 -23.58 -8.44
C ARG A 111 32.50 -24.53 -9.60
N ARG A 112 32.11 -24.22 -10.83
CA ARG A 112 32.65 -24.92 -12.01
C ARG A 112 34.04 -24.34 -12.31
N ALA A 113 35.07 -25.18 -12.27
CA ALA A 113 36.36 -24.82 -12.87
C ALA A 113 36.17 -24.84 -14.39
N GLN A 114 36.42 -23.72 -15.07
CA GLN A 114 36.53 -23.67 -16.52
C GLN A 114 37.80 -24.45 -16.91
N GLN A 115 37.62 -25.49 -17.73
CA GLN A 115 38.70 -26.16 -18.47
C GLN A 115 38.91 -25.43 -19.80
#